data_AF-A0A351SKT5-F1
#
_entry.id   AF-A0A351SKT5-F1
#
_cell.length_a   1.000
_cell.length_b   1.000
_cell.length_c   1.000
_cell.angle_alpha   90.00
_cell.angle_beta   90.00
_cell.angle_gamma   90.00
#
_symmetry.space_group_name_H-M   'P 1'
#
loop_
_entity.id
_entity.type
_entity.pdbx_description
1 polymer ?
#
loop_
_entity_poly.entity_id
_entity_poly.type
_entity_poly.pdbx_seq_one_letter_code
_entity_poly.pdbx_strand_id
1 'polypeptide(L)'
;MANQLIYPKILLPIVLIIGGVLGAYALEQAKKPPERRTVQPRPPLVQTIVLQPETVRYEVRSQGRIEPRLSAALIAQVSGTVVETHPNFYVGGDFQKGQVLLKLDDRDYKLALARAEAQVAAAEQLLSRTEAEAEQARYEWNELGKRGTPTPLVLKEPQLAEARARLRGAKADLEIARLNLQRVEITAPFEGRIDQKQV
;
A
#
# COMPACT_ATOMS: atom_id res chain seq x y z
N MET A 1 72.89 -133.35 11.05
CA MET A 1 72.21 -134.04 9.94
C MET A 1 70.87 -133.31 9.70
N ALA A 2 70.80 -132.52 8.61
CA ALA A 2 69.94 -132.73 7.42
C ALA A 2 68.45 -132.32 7.65
N ASN A 3 68.04 -131.11 7.30
CA ASN A 3 67.48 -130.62 6.01
C ASN A 3 65.94 -130.79 5.93
N GLN A 4 65.30 -129.92 5.12
CA GLN A 4 63.87 -129.88 4.71
C GLN A 4 62.94 -129.00 5.58
N LEU A 5 62.02 -128.17 5.07
CA LEU A 5 61.52 -127.96 3.71
C LEU A 5 60.74 -126.61 3.62
N ILE A 6 60.66 -126.09 2.40
CA ILE A 6 60.18 -124.79 1.93
C ILE A 6 58.64 -124.75 1.87
N TYR A 7 57.95 -124.01 2.75
CA TYR A 7 56.48 -123.81 2.68
C TYR A 7 55.91 -122.42 3.13
N PRO A 8 56.60 -121.54 3.90
CA PRO A 8 55.98 -120.28 4.34
C PRO A 8 56.16 -119.09 3.36
N LYS A 9 56.85 -119.25 2.23
CA LYS A 9 57.22 -118.11 1.35
C LYS A 9 56.17 -117.72 0.29
N ILE A 10 55.17 -118.56 0.00
CA ILE A 10 54.19 -118.31 -1.09
C ILE A 10 52.80 -117.87 -0.56
N LEU A 11 52.47 -118.17 0.69
CA LEU A 11 51.14 -117.90 1.25
C LEU A 11 50.92 -116.43 1.63
N LEU A 12 52.00 -115.75 2.06
CA LEU A 12 51.98 -114.36 2.53
C LEU A 12 51.58 -113.32 1.46
N PRO A 13 52.07 -113.38 0.20
CA PRO A 13 51.67 -112.40 -0.83
C PRO A 13 50.21 -112.52 -1.27
N ILE A 14 49.62 -113.72 -1.26
CA ILE A 14 48.22 -113.93 -1.70
C ILE A 14 47.24 -113.30 -0.71
N VAL A 15 47.48 -113.43 0.59
CA VAL A 15 46.65 -112.81 1.63
C VAL A 15 46.71 -111.28 1.54
N LEU A 16 47.87 -110.72 1.19
CA LEU A 16 48.07 -109.28 1.08
C LEU A 16 47.33 -108.68 -0.13
N ILE A 17 47.29 -109.41 -1.25
CA ILE A 17 46.52 -109.02 -2.44
C ILE A 17 45.01 -109.10 -2.15
N ILE A 18 44.54 -110.19 -1.54
CA ILE A 18 43.11 -110.33 -1.21
C ILE A 18 42.66 -109.26 -0.21
N GLY A 19 43.48 -108.97 0.81
CA GLY A 19 43.23 -107.87 1.76
C GLY A 19 43.20 -106.50 1.10
N GLY A 20 44.09 -106.26 0.13
CA GLY A 20 44.12 -105.01 -0.65
C GLY A 20 42.88 -104.82 -1.52
N VAL A 21 42.44 -105.87 -2.21
CA VAL A 21 41.24 -105.83 -3.07
C VAL A 21 39.97 -105.65 -2.24
N LEU A 22 39.84 -106.36 -1.11
CA LEU A 22 38.72 -106.17 -0.18
C LEU A 22 38.71 -104.77 0.44
N GLY A 23 39.87 -104.24 0.79
CA GLY A 23 40.01 -102.87 1.31
C GLY A 23 39.62 -101.80 0.29
N ALA A 24 40.03 -101.96 -0.97
CA ALA A 24 39.66 -101.04 -2.04
C ALA A 24 38.15 -101.07 -2.32
N TYR A 25 37.55 -102.26 -2.37
CA TYR A 25 36.12 -102.41 -2.62
C TYR A 25 35.26 -101.80 -1.50
N ALA A 26 35.70 -101.92 -0.23
CA ALA A 26 35.02 -101.31 0.91
C ALA A 26 35.06 -99.77 0.89
N LEU A 27 36.15 -99.17 0.41
CA LEU A 27 36.29 -97.71 0.32
C LEU A 27 35.46 -97.09 -0.82
N GLU A 28 35.22 -97.85 -1.89
CA GLU A 28 34.45 -97.39 -3.04
C GLU A 28 32.95 -97.32 -2.73
N GLN A 29 32.41 -98.32 -2.00
CA GLN A 29 31.01 -98.28 -1.55
C GLN A 29 30.73 -97.22 -0.46
N ALA A 30 31.75 -96.73 0.24
CA ALA A 30 31.59 -95.77 1.34
C ALA A 30 31.48 -94.29 0.89
N LYS A 31 31.67 -93.96 -0.40
CA LYS A 31 31.55 -92.58 -0.89
C LYS A 31 30.09 -92.19 -1.15
N LYS A 32 29.46 -91.55 -0.15
CA LYS A 32 28.18 -90.84 -0.35
C LYS A 32 28.40 -89.49 -1.06
N PRO A 33 27.59 -89.12 -2.08
CA PRO A 33 27.73 -87.84 -2.75
C PRO A 33 27.35 -86.68 -1.80
N PRO A 34 28.08 -85.54 -1.85
CA PRO A 34 27.89 -84.45 -0.91
C PRO A 34 26.57 -83.69 -1.12
N GLU A 35 25.88 -83.41 -0.02
CA GLU A 35 24.60 -82.68 0.02
C GLU A 35 24.81 -81.19 -0.35
N ARG A 36 24.10 -80.69 -1.37
CA ARG A 36 24.14 -79.28 -1.78
C ARG A 36 23.37 -78.40 -0.79
N ARG A 37 24.09 -77.62 0.02
CA ARG A 37 23.50 -76.49 0.77
C ARG A 37 23.08 -75.38 -0.19
N THR A 38 21.79 -75.09 -0.27
CA THR A 38 21.27 -73.89 -0.93
C THR A 38 21.55 -72.67 -0.05
N VAL A 39 22.42 -71.78 -0.54
CA VAL A 39 22.74 -70.51 0.14
C VAL A 39 21.57 -69.56 -0.07
N GLN A 40 20.84 -69.21 1.00
CA GLN A 40 19.85 -68.14 0.92
C GLN A 40 20.56 -66.79 0.73
N PRO A 41 20.16 -65.98 -0.26
CA PRO A 41 20.76 -64.67 -0.46
C PRO A 41 20.45 -63.78 0.75
N ARG A 42 21.49 -63.27 1.40
CA ARG A 42 21.35 -62.30 2.48
C ARG A 42 20.90 -60.97 1.88
N PRO A 43 19.86 -60.31 2.43
CA PRO A 43 19.44 -59.02 1.92
C PRO A 43 20.60 -58.02 1.99
N PRO A 44 20.76 -57.15 0.99
CA PRO A 44 21.84 -56.18 0.97
C PRO A 44 21.70 -55.23 2.16
N LEU A 45 22.82 -54.96 2.81
CA LEU A 45 22.87 -54.01 3.90
C LEU A 45 22.66 -52.60 3.31
N VAL A 46 21.52 -51.98 3.63
CA VAL A 46 21.20 -50.62 3.22
C VAL A 46 21.20 -49.71 4.43
N GLN A 47 21.71 -48.49 4.25
CA GLN A 47 21.69 -47.47 5.27
C GLN A 47 20.42 -46.62 5.08
N THR A 48 19.64 -46.47 6.14
CA THR A 48 18.44 -45.63 6.15
C THR A 48 18.55 -44.57 7.24
N ILE A 49 17.78 -43.50 7.07
CA ILE A 49 17.63 -42.44 8.07
C ILE A 49 16.12 -42.24 8.26
N VAL A 50 15.68 -42.17 9.51
CA VAL A 50 14.28 -41.90 9.86
C VAL A 50 14.11 -40.39 10.04
N LEU A 51 13.30 -39.77 9.19
CA LEU A 51 12.99 -38.34 9.26
C LEU A 51 11.87 -38.09 10.28
N GLN A 52 12.06 -37.12 11.15
CA GLN A 52 11.03 -36.61 12.05
C GLN A 52 10.54 -35.26 11.52
N PRO A 53 9.23 -35.05 11.34
CA PRO A 53 8.71 -33.77 10.89
C PRO A 53 8.88 -32.73 11.99
N GLU A 54 9.65 -31.69 11.68
CA GLU A 54 9.79 -30.51 12.52
C GLU A 54 9.14 -29.31 11.83
N THR A 55 8.45 -28.48 12.61
CA THR A 55 7.89 -27.23 12.08
C THR A 55 8.99 -26.18 12.06
N VAL A 56 9.57 -25.95 10.89
CA VAL A 56 10.60 -24.92 10.68
C VAL A 56 9.93 -23.60 10.35
N ARG A 57 10.20 -22.56 11.14
CA ARG A 57 9.83 -21.18 10.80
C ARG A 57 10.92 -20.57 9.94
N TYR A 58 10.62 -20.31 8.67
CA TYR A 58 11.52 -19.57 7.79
C TYR A 58 11.36 -18.08 8.02
N GLU A 59 12.40 -17.45 8.58
CA GLU A 59 12.49 -15.99 8.65
C GLU A 59 13.13 -15.44 7.37
N VAL A 60 12.32 -14.86 6.50
CA VAL A 60 12.83 -14.17 5.30
C VAL A 60 13.11 -12.71 5.67
N ARG A 61 14.39 -12.35 5.74
CA ARG A 61 14.82 -10.96 5.94
C ARG A 61 14.76 -10.25 4.60
N SER A 62 13.93 -9.21 4.52
CA SER A 62 13.83 -8.33 3.36
C SER A 62 13.97 -6.87 3.79
N GLN A 63 14.34 -6.01 2.85
CA GLN A 63 14.45 -4.57 3.05
C GLN A 63 13.29 -3.89 2.31
N GLY A 64 12.79 -2.79 2.88
CA GLY A 64 11.75 -1.97 2.27
C GLY A 64 11.96 -0.50 2.60
N ARG A 65 11.36 0.38 1.79
CA ARG A 65 11.31 1.81 2.09
C ARG A 65 10.01 2.14 2.81
N ILE A 66 10.10 2.92 3.88
CA ILE A 66 8.94 3.46 4.58
C ILE A 66 8.62 4.81 3.95
N GLU A 67 7.35 5.02 3.59
CA GLU A 67 6.85 6.28 3.06
C GLU A 67 5.77 6.86 3.98
N PRO A 68 5.64 8.19 4.09
CA PRO A 68 4.57 8.80 4.85
C PRO A 68 3.20 8.40 4.30
N ARG A 69 2.27 8.08 5.20
CA ARG A 69 0.88 7.79 4.81
C ARG A 69 0.19 8.99 4.15
N LEU A 70 0.52 10.20 4.59
CA LEU A 70 0.03 11.47 4.05
C LEU A 70 1.22 12.43 3.89
N SER A 71 1.29 13.08 2.74
CA SER A 71 2.25 14.15 2.48
C SER A 71 1.56 15.24 1.65
N ALA A 72 1.78 16.50 2.00
CA ALA A 72 1.23 17.64 1.28
C ALA A 72 2.22 18.80 1.29
N ALA A 73 2.37 19.44 0.12
CA ALA A 73 3.09 20.70 -0.01
C ALA A 73 2.12 21.86 0.27
N LEU A 74 2.42 22.65 1.30
CA LEU A 74 1.66 23.86 1.63
C LEU A 74 2.29 25.06 0.94
N ILE A 75 1.52 25.70 0.05
CA ILE A 75 1.93 26.85 -0.74
C ILE A 75 0.99 28.00 -0.42
N ALA A 76 1.54 29.21 -0.27
CA ALA A 76 0.74 30.41 -0.10
C ALA A 76 -0.14 30.65 -1.34
N GLN A 77 -1.44 30.76 -1.14
CA GLN A 77 -2.40 31.04 -2.22
C GLN A 77 -2.49 32.53 -2.55
N VAL A 78 -1.92 33.38 -1.70
CA VAL A 78 -1.90 34.85 -1.84
C VAL A 78 -0.51 35.38 -1.50
N SER A 79 -0.13 36.48 -2.14
CA SER A 79 1.19 37.10 -1.94
C SER A 79 1.18 38.03 -0.74
N GLY A 80 2.23 37.97 0.08
CA GLY A 80 2.37 38.89 1.21
C GLY A 80 3.66 38.64 1.98
N THR A 81 3.96 39.56 2.90
CA THR A 81 5.08 39.38 3.83
C THR A 81 4.64 38.48 4.99
N VAL A 82 5.50 37.55 5.39
CA VAL A 82 5.27 36.73 6.58
C VAL A 82 5.40 37.59 7.83
N VAL A 83 4.33 37.68 8.63
CA VAL A 83 4.30 38.47 9.88
C VAL A 83 4.51 37.57 11.09
N GLU A 84 3.94 36.37 11.06
CA GLU A 84 3.99 35.44 12.19
C GLU A 84 4.15 34.00 11.70
N THR A 85 4.91 33.22 12.46
CA THR A 85 5.07 31.78 12.25
C THR A 85 4.78 31.06 13.55
N HIS A 86 4.12 29.90 13.46
CA HIS A 86 3.85 29.07 14.62
C HIS A 86 5.16 28.66 15.33
N PRO A 87 5.21 28.58 16.68
CA PRO A 87 6.42 28.18 17.41
C PRO A 87 6.99 26.83 16.97
N ASN A 88 6.13 25.88 16.61
CA ASN A 88 6.51 24.56 16.10
C ASN A 88 6.78 24.55 14.58
N PHE A 89 6.88 25.72 13.92
CA PHE A 89 7.14 25.82 12.47
C PHE A 89 8.64 25.71 12.15
N TYR A 90 9.22 24.57 12.50
CA TYR A 90 10.59 24.17 12.20
C TYR A 90 10.63 22.71 11.72
N VAL A 91 11.71 22.32 11.03
CA VAL A 91 11.87 20.94 10.54
C VAL A 91 11.86 19.97 11.72
N GLY A 92 10.94 19.01 11.69
CA GLY A 92 10.71 18.07 12.77
C GLY A 92 9.64 18.49 13.78
N GLY A 93 9.12 19.72 13.71
CA GLY A 93 8.03 20.21 14.55
C GLY A 93 6.69 19.56 14.21
N ASP A 94 5.91 19.26 15.24
CA ASP A 94 4.57 18.67 15.15
C ASP A 94 3.48 19.74 15.07
N PHE A 95 2.39 19.39 14.39
CA PHE A 95 1.19 20.21 14.28
C PHE A 95 -0.07 19.36 14.24
N GLN A 96 -1.18 19.97 14.66
CA GLN A 96 -2.51 19.39 14.60
C GLN A 96 -3.27 19.91 13.38
N LYS A 97 -4.30 19.16 12.97
CA LYS A 97 -5.21 19.58 11.90
C LYS A 97 -5.89 20.91 12.27
N GLY A 98 -5.90 21.86 11.33
CA GLY A 98 -6.51 23.18 11.50
C GLY A 98 -5.62 24.22 12.18
N GLN A 99 -4.42 23.84 12.64
CA GLN A 99 -3.48 24.77 13.26
C GLN A 99 -2.91 25.73 12.23
N VAL A 100 -2.88 27.03 12.58
CA VAL A 100 -2.23 28.07 11.76
C VAL A 100 -0.72 27.88 11.88
N LEU A 101 -0.06 27.62 10.75
CA LEU A 101 1.38 27.41 10.68
C LEU A 101 2.12 28.73 10.38
N LEU A 102 1.51 29.56 9.54
CA LEU A 102 2.09 30.79 9.04
C LEU A 102 1.00 31.82 8.75
N LYS A 103 1.27 33.08 9.07
CA LYS A 103 0.36 34.21 8.84
C LYS A 103 1.06 35.30 8.03
N LEU A 104 0.42 35.70 6.94
CA LEU A 104 0.86 36.82 6.11
C LEU A 104 0.30 38.15 6.63
N ASP A 105 0.81 39.26 6.12
CA ASP A 105 0.25 40.59 6.40
C ASP A 105 -1.17 40.71 5.83
N ASP A 106 -2.14 41.00 6.71
CA ASP A 106 -3.55 41.04 6.38
C ASP A 106 -4.09 42.45 6.09
N ARG A 107 -3.26 43.50 6.20
CA ARG A 107 -3.73 44.90 6.15
C ARG A 107 -4.35 45.24 4.79
N ASP A 108 -3.67 44.90 3.71
CA ASP A 108 -4.17 45.17 2.35
C ASP A 108 -5.42 44.34 2.04
N TYR A 109 -5.49 43.11 2.54
CA TYR A 109 -6.65 42.23 2.37
C TYR A 109 -7.88 42.71 3.15
N LYS A 110 -7.68 43.23 4.37
CA LYS A 110 -8.75 43.85 5.16
C LYS A 110 -9.28 45.12 4.49
N LEU A 111 -8.41 45.96 3.94
CA LEU A 111 -8.82 47.15 3.18
C LEU A 111 -9.56 46.76 1.90
N ALA A 112 -9.11 45.73 1.19
CA ALA A 112 -9.81 45.21 0.02
C ALA A 112 -11.21 44.66 0.38
N LEU A 113 -11.33 43.96 1.51
CA LEU A 113 -12.62 43.50 2.02
C LEU A 113 -13.57 44.68 2.30
N ALA A 114 -13.11 45.68 3.06
CA ALA A 114 -13.91 46.86 3.36
C ALA A 114 -14.35 47.62 2.09
N ARG A 115 -13.49 47.69 1.07
CA ARG A 115 -13.83 48.27 -0.23
C ARG A 115 -14.94 47.47 -0.94
N ALA A 116 -14.85 46.15 -0.93
CA ALA A 116 -15.85 45.28 -1.55
C ALA A 116 -17.20 45.35 -0.82
N GLU A 117 -17.19 45.44 0.51
CA GLU A 117 -18.40 45.66 1.32
C GLU A 117 -19.09 46.98 0.96
N ALA A 118 -18.32 48.06 0.81
CA ALA A 118 -18.85 49.35 0.36
C ALA A 118 -19.44 49.29 -1.06
N GLN A 119 -18.84 48.52 -1.96
CA GLN A 119 -19.37 48.31 -3.32
C GLN A 119 -20.68 47.53 -3.32
N VAL A 120 -20.82 46.51 -2.45
CA VAL A 120 -22.09 45.80 -2.26
C VAL A 120 -23.15 46.78 -1.75
N ALA A 121 -22.87 47.55 -0.70
CA ALA A 121 -23.81 48.53 -0.17
C ALA A 121 -24.26 49.56 -1.23
N ALA A 122 -23.33 50.05 -2.05
CA ALA A 122 -23.66 50.96 -3.16
C ALA A 122 -24.54 50.29 -4.23
N ALA A 123 -24.29 49.02 -4.56
CA ALA A 123 -25.09 48.27 -5.52
C ALA A 123 -26.48 47.90 -4.98
N GLU A 124 -26.59 47.60 -3.69
CA GLU A 124 -27.87 47.37 -3.01
C GLU A 124 -28.72 48.64 -3.01
N GLN A 125 -28.11 49.78 -2.71
CA GLN A 125 -28.81 51.06 -2.76
C GLN A 125 -29.29 51.41 -4.18
N LEU A 126 -28.47 51.14 -5.20
CA LEU A 126 -28.87 51.33 -6.59
C LEU A 126 -30.06 50.43 -6.95
N LEU A 127 -30.01 49.15 -6.58
CA LEU A 127 -31.10 48.22 -6.82
C LEU A 127 -32.39 48.68 -6.15
N SER A 128 -32.32 49.03 -4.86
CA SER A 128 -33.49 49.52 -4.11
C SER A 128 -34.11 50.75 -4.76
N ARG A 129 -33.27 51.71 -5.19
CA ARG A 129 -33.74 52.89 -5.90
C ARG A 129 -34.43 52.53 -7.23
N THR A 130 -33.81 51.66 -8.04
CA THR A 130 -34.39 51.26 -9.34
C THR A 130 -35.67 50.44 -9.15
N GLU A 131 -35.79 49.65 -8.09
CA GLU A 131 -37.01 48.94 -7.71
C GLU A 131 -38.14 49.90 -7.37
N ALA A 132 -37.88 50.94 -6.57
CA ALA A 132 -38.87 51.97 -6.27
C ALA A 132 -39.30 52.76 -7.54
N GLU A 133 -38.35 53.12 -8.41
CA GLU A 133 -38.65 53.82 -9.68
C GLU A 133 -39.48 52.94 -10.64
N ALA A 134 -39.18 51.63 -10.71
CA ALA A 134 -39.94 50.68 -11.53
C ALA A 134 -41.35 50.44 -10.98
N GLU A 135 -41.50 50.37 -9.65
CA GLU A 135 -42.78 50.27 -8.97
C GLU A 135 -43.65 51.50 -9.25
N GLN A 136 -43.09 52.71 -9.07
CA GLN A 136 -43.78 53.95 -9.40
C GLN A 136 -44.22 53.98 -10.87
N ALA A 137 -43.34 53.61 -11.82
CA ALA A 137 -43.69 53.56 -13.24
C ALA A 137 -44.86 52.58 -13.53
N ARG A 138 -44.94 51.48 -12.78
CA ARG A 138 -46.04 50.52 -12.88
C ARG A 138 -47.34 51.06 -12.31
N TYR A 139 -47.29 51.76 -11.18
CA TYR A 139 -48.46 52.45 -10.61
C TYR A 139 -49.00 53.53 -11.56
N GLU A 140 -48.13 54.40 -12.06
CA GLU A 140 -48.52 55.47 -13.01
C GLU A 140 -49.14 54.91 -14.28
N TRP A 141 -48.61 53.81 -14.82
CA TRP A 141 -49.18 53.15 -16.00
C TRP A 141 -50.62 52.66 -15.76
N ASN A 142 -50.87 52.06 -14.60
CA ASN A 142 -52.17 51.53 -14.22
C ASN A 142 -53.21 52.65 -13.98
N GLU A 143 -52.81 53.72 -13.29
CA GLU A 143 -53.69 54.86 -12.97
C GLU A 143 -54.05 55.70 -14.21
N LEU A 144 -53.12 55.83 -15.17
CA LEU A 144 -53.35 56.60 -16.40
C LEU A 144 -54.31 55.92 -17.39
N GLY A 145 -54.86 54.74 -17.06
CA GLY A 145 -55.87 54.04 -17.87
C GLY A 145 -55.42 53.74 -19.30
N LYS A 146 -54.11 53.63 -19.54
CA LYS A 146 -53.56 53.44 -20.89
C LYS A 146 -53.97 52.07 -21.43
N ARG A 147 -54.75 52.06 -22.52
CA ARG A 147 -55.17 50.84 -23.22
C ARG A 147 -53.99 50.24 -23.98
N GLY A 148 -53.48 49.09 -23.52
CA GLY A 148 -52.43 48.32 -24.19
C GLY A 148 -51.46 47.63 -23.21
N THR A 149 -50.63 46.72 -23.72
CA THR A 149 -49.55 46.08 -22.93
C THR A 149 -48.37 47.04 -22.79
N PRO A 150 -47.93 47.40 -21.56
CA PRO A 150 -46.74 48.24 -21.37
C PRO A 150 -45.50 47.56 -21.95
N THR A 151 -44.61 48.35 -22.59
CA THR A 151 -43.33 47.80 -23.06
C THR A 151 -42.37 47.58 -21.88
N PRO A 152 -41.45 46.60 -21.95
CA PRO A 152 -40.46 46.34 -20.91
C PRO A 152 -39.65 47.57 -20.48
N LEU A 153 -39.40 48.50 -21.41
CA LEU A 153 -38.67 49.74 -21.15
C LEU A 153 -39.48 50.74 -20.31
N VAL A 154 -40.80 50.77 -20.47
CA VAL A 154 -41.70 51.61 -19.65
C VAL A 154 -41.72 51.12 -18.21
N LEU A 155 -41.71 49.80 -18.00
CA LEU A 155 -41.66 49.17 -16.67
C LEU A 155 -40.25 49.09 -16.08
N LYS A 156 -39.25 49.70 -16.73
CA LYS A 156 -37.84 49.71 -16.29
C LYS A 156 -37.22 48.32 -16.10
N GLU A 157 -37.74 47.29 -16.77
CA GLU A 157 -37.27 45.92 -16.62
C GLU A 157 -35.77 45.75 -16.98
N PRO A 158 -35.24 46.37 -18.06
CA PRO A 158 -33.81 46.31 -18.37
C PRO A 158 -32.94 46.96 -17.29
N GLN A 159 -33.37 48.08 -16.72
CA GLN A 159 -32.65 48.79 -15.67
C GLN A 159 -32.62 47.96 -14.38
N LEU A 160 -33.74 47.29 -14.03
CA LEU A 160 -33.77 46.34 -12.92
C LEU A 160 -32.83 45.15 -13.14
N ALA A 161 -32.82 44.59 -14.34
CA ALA A 161 -31.91 43.51 -14.68
C ALA A 161 -30.44 43.94 -14.57
N GLU A 162 -30.10 45.15 -15.01
CA GLU A 162 -28.78 45.75 -14.87
C GLU A 162 -28.39 45.94 -13.39
N ALA A 163 -29.26 46.55 -12.58
CA ALA A 163 -28.99 46.78 -11.16
C ALA A 163 -28.82 45.45 -10.39
N ARG A 164 -29.63 44.44 -10.68
CA ARG A 164 -29.48 43.08 -10.13
C ARG A 164 -28.18 42.42 -10.56
N ALA A 165 -27.79 42.56 -11.83
CA ALA A 165 -26.52 42.05 -12.34
C ALA A 165 -25.33 42.72 -11.63
N ARG A 166 -25.40 44.04 -11.42
CA ARG A 166 -24.38 44.81 -10.70
C ARG A 166 -24.25 44.38 -9.24
N LEU A 167 -25.37 44.15 -8.56
CA LEU A 167 -25.36 43.61 -7.20
C LEU A 167 -24.73 42.22 -7.14
N ARG A 168 -25.07 41.32 -8.08
CA ARG A 168 -24.46 39.99 -8.15
C ARG A 168 -22.95 40.06 -8.38
N GLY A 169 -22.48 40.96 -9.25
CA GLY A 169 -21.06 41.22 -9.46
C GLY A 169 -20.36 41.67 -8.18
N ALA A 170 -20.90 42.70 -7.52
CA ALA A 170 -20.33 43.22 -6.27
C ALA A 170 -20.28 42.15 -5.16
N LYS A 171 -21.31 41.29 -5.06
CA LYS A 171 -21.31 40.17 -4.10
C LYS A 171 -20.24 39.13 -4.42
N ALA A 172 -19.97 38.85 -5.70
CA ALA A 172 -18.88 37.96 -6.09
C ALA A 172 -17.52 38.54 -5.72
N ASP A 173 -17.32 39.85 -5.94
CA ASP A 173 -16.08 40.55 -5.56
C ASP A 173 -15.86 40.53 -4.04
N LEU A 174 -16.94 40.68 -3.26
CA LEU A 174 -16.90 40.53 -1.80
C LEU A 174 -16.45 39.14 -1.37
N GLU A 175 -16.98 38.08 -1.98
CA GLU A 175 -16.57 36.70 -1.68
C GLU A 175 -15.10 36.45 -2.06
N ILE A 176 -14.61 37.01 -3.18
CA ILE A 176 -13.20 36.95 -3.54
C ILE A 176 -12.33 37.61 -2.47
N ALA A 177 -12.72 38.81 -2.00
CA ALA A 177 -11.97 39.52 -0.96
C ALA A 177 -11.95 38.75 0.36
N ARG A 178 -13.08 38.13 0.76
CA ARG A 178 -13.17 37.27 1.94
C ARG A 178 -12.29 36.03 1.83
N LEU A 179 -12.31 35.34 0.71
CA LEU A 179 -11.46 34.16 0.47
C LEU A 179 -9.99 34.53 0.52
N ASN A 180 -9.61 35.67 -0.06
CA ASN A 180 -8.23 36.14 -0.01
C ASN A 180 -7.79 36.47 1.41
N LEU A 181 -8.65 37.09 2.22
CA LEU A 181 -8.37 37.33 3.64
C LEU A 181 -8.23 36.01 4.43
N GLN A 182 -9.05 35.00 4.15
CA GLN A 182 -8.91 33.67 4.78
C GLN A 182 -7.59 33.00 4.39
N ARG A 183 -7.14 33.17 3.14
CA ARG A 183 -5.89 32.61 2.62
C ARG A 183 -4.61 33.23 3.19
N VAL A 184 -4.72 34.35 3.92
CA VAL A 184 -3.61 34.96 4.66
C VAL A 184 -3.12 34.04 5.79
N GLU A 185 -4.02 33.21 6.34
CA GLU A 185 -3.69 32.22 7.37
C GLU A 185 -3.50 30.85 6.72
N ILE A 186 -2.26 30.36 6.71
CA ILE A 186 -1.94 29.04 6.16
C ILE A 186 -2.10 28.00 7.27
N THR A 187 -3.12 27.16 7.14
CA THR A 187 -3.48 26.13 8.12
C THR A 187 -3.10 24.72 7.68
N ALA A 188 -2.87 23.84 8.65
CA ALA A 188 -2.55 22.44 8.40
C ALA A 188 -3.80 21.61 8.02
N PRO A 189 -3.81 20.91 6.87
CA PRO A 189 -4.96 20.12 6.42
C PRO A 189 -5.16 18.80 7.19
N PHE A 190 -4.10 18.31 7.83
CA PHE A 190 -4.08 17.10 8.67
C PHE A 190 -3.09 17.28 9.82
N GLU A 191 -3.00 16.32 10.73
CA GLU A 191 -1.99 16.29 11.79
C GLU A 191 -0.71 15.60 11.31
N GLY A 192 0.45 16.10 11.70
CA GLY A 192 1.70 15.56 11.21
C GLY A 192 2.92 16.32 11.69
N ARG A 193 4.00 16.18 10.92
CA ARG A 193 5.30 16.78 11.20
C ARG A 193 5.84 17.47 9.97
N ILE A 194 6.54 18.60 10.18
CA ILE A 194 7.18 19.34 9.10
C ILE A 194 8.43 18.60 8.65
N ASP A 195 8.43 18.14 7.41
CA ASP A 195 9.59 17.48 6.79
C ASP A 195 10.61 18.50 6.27
N GLN A 196 10.11 19.51 5.54
CA GLN A 196 10.95 20.56 4.96
C GLN A 196 10.29 21.93 5.12
N LYS A 197 11.13 22.97 5.30
CA LYS A 197 10.73 24.38 5.37
C LYS A 197 11.44 25.17 4.28
N GLN A 198 10.66 25.85 3.43
CA GLN A 198 11.13 26.83 2.44
C GLN A 198 10.25 28.07 2.59
N VAL A 199 10.85 29.21 2.91
CA VAL A 199 10.16 30.49 3.13
C VAL A 199 10.93 31.57 2.38
#